data_AF-A0A7I0ELR4-F1
#
_entry.id   AF-A0A7I0ELR4-F1
#
_cell.length_a   1.000
_cell.length_b   1.000
_cell.length_c   1.000
_cell.angle_alpha   90.00
_cell.angle_beta   90.00
_cell.angle_gamma   90.00
#
_symmetry.space_group_name_H-M   'P 1'
#
loop_
_entity.id
_entity.type
_entity.pdbx_description
1 polymer ?
#
loop_
_entity_poly.entity_id
_entity_poly.type
_entity_poly.pdbx_seq_one_letter_code
_entity_poly.pdbx_strand_id
1 'polypeptide(L)'
;MIVVTRLNDSQFAINPDLIERIHASPDTTLVMVDGAKFIVTESLSEIIEKIARFRAHVISLAYLTQDADYRPGIRSLEIVDGPHSIDEIIEPGSTVPTRPRRI
;
A
#
# COMPACT_ATOMS: atom_id res chain seq x y z
N MET A 1 -7.23 5.70 0.77
CA MET A 1 -8.12 6.02 1.92
C MET A 1 -9.54 6.22 1.39
N ILE A 2 -10.56 5.79 2.15
CA ILE A 2 -11.97 6.09 1.88
C ILE A 2 -12.48 7.07 2.94
N VAL A 3 -13.36 7.99 2.53
CA VAL A 3 -14.00 8.95 3.45
C VAL A 3 -15.36 8.40 3.87
N VAL A 4 -15.60 8.44 5.17
CA VAL A 4 -16.83 7.99 5.83
C VAL A 4 -17.29 9.05 6.82
N THR A 5 -18.57 8.99 7.17
CA THR A 5 -19.22 10.02 7.98
C THR A 5 -19.68 9.41 9.29
N ARG A 6 -19.31 10.02 10.42
CA ARG A 6 -19.84 9.62 11.73
C ARG A 6 -21.29 10.07 11.88
N LEU A 7 -21.97 9.52 12.89
CA LEU A 7 -23.36 9.90 13.21
C LEU A 7 -23.54 11.38 13.63
N ASN A 8 -22.45 12.09 13.93
CA ASN A 8 -22.45 13.52 14.27
C ASN A 8 -22.09 14.42 13.07
N ASP A 9 -22.24 13.91 11.84
CA ASP A 9 -21.91 14.58 10.58
C ASP A 9 -20.42 14.91 10.36
N SER A 10 -19.53 14.54 11.29
CA SER A 10 -18.09 14.70 11.08
C SER A 10 -17.55 13.64 10.12
N GLN A 11 -16.75 14.09 9.15
CA GLN A 11 -16.11 13.22 8.18
C GLN A 11 -14.70 12.84 8.63
N PHE A 12 -14.31 11.60 8.33
CA PHE A 12 -12.96 11.12 8.56
C PHE A 12 -12.56 10.11 7.49
N ALA A 13 -11.26 9.99 7.24
CA ALA A 13 -10.71 9.06 6.29
C ALA A 13 -10.14 7.83 6.99
N ILE A 14 -10.40 6.64 6.44
CA ILE A 14 -9.85 5.38 6.95
C ILE A 14 -9.15 4.59 5.85
N ASN A 15 -8.22 3.72 6.27
CA ASN A 15 -7.65 2.74 5.37
C ASN A 15 -8.62 1.55 5.23
N PRO A 16 -9.22 1.34 4.04
CA PRO A 16 -10.14 0.23 3.84
C PRO A 16 -9.48 -1.15 3.96
N ASP A 17 -8.16 -1.25 3.77
CA ASP A 17 -7.42 -2.51 3.90
C ASP A 17 -7.25 -2.96 5.37
N LEU A 18 -7.48 -2.07 6.33
CA LEU A 18 -7.39 -2.36 7.77
C LEU A 18 -8.75 -2.63 8.40
N ILE A 19 -9.83 -2.63 7.62
CA ILE A 19 -11.15 -3.02 8.09
C ILE A 19 -11.17 -4.55 8.20
N GLU A 20 -11.35 -5.05 9.42
CA GLU A 20 -11.44 -6.48 9.68
C GLU A 20 -12.85 -7.01 9.37
N ARG A 21 -13.89 -6.29 9.80
CA ARG A 21 -15.29 -6.68 9.63
C ARG A 21 -16.21 -5.46 9.61
N ILE A 22 -17.35 -5.62 8.95
CA ILE A 22 -18.41 -4.62 8.90
C ILE A 22 -19.71 -5.26 9.38
N HIS A 23 -20.39 -4.63 10.33
CA HIS A 23 -21.69 -5.06 10.85
C HIS A 23 -22.76 -4.00 10.59
N ALA A 24 -23.99 -4.42 10.32
CA ALA A 24 -25.14 -3.53 10.18
C ALA A 24 -26.19 -3.85 11.26
N SER A 25 -26.37 -2.95 12.24
CA SER A 25 -27.48 -2.99 13.20
C SER A 25 -27.47 -1.83 14.21
N PRO A 26 -28.50 -0.95 14.23
CA PRO A 26 -29.24 -0.40 13.08
C PRO A 26 -28.34 0.46 12.16
N ASP A 27 -27.24 0.97 12.73
CA ASP A 27 -26.20 1.72 12.03
C ASP A 27 -25.06 0.77 11.59
N THR A 28 -24.20 1.25 10.69
CA THR A 28 -23.05 0.48 10.23
C THR A 28 -21.87 0.67 11.18
N THR A 29 -21.32 -0.44 11.68
CA THR A 29 -20.11 -0.46 12.50
C THR A 29 -18.95 -1.08 11.73
N LEU A 30 -17.87 -0.32 11.59
CA LEU A 30 -16.58 -0.77 11.06
C LEU A 30 -15.70 -1.20 12.23
N VAL A 31 -15.16 -2.40 12.18
CA VAL A 31 -14.19 -2.91 13.15
C VAL A 31 -12.87 -3.07 12.44
N MET A 32 -11.85 -2.43 12.99
CA MET A 32 -10.48 -2.43 12.46
C MET A 32 -9.68 -3.61 13.03
N VAL A 33 -8.58 -3.97 12.35
CA VAL A 33 -7.67 -5.05 12.79
C VAL A 33 -7.02 -4.81 14.15
N ASP A 34 -6.94 -3.57 14.62
CA ASP A 34 -6.43 -3.19 15.94
C ASP A 34 -7.52 -3.22 17.03
N GLY A 35 -8.74 -3.59 16.67
CA GLY A 35 -9.91 -3.61 17.55
C GLY A 35 -10.65 -2.26 17.66
N ALA A 36 -10.17 -1.19 17.02
CA ALA A 36 -10.89 0.08 16.98
C ALA A 36 -12.24 -0.09 16.27
N LYS A 37 -13.25 0.65 16.75
CA LYS A 37 -14.61 0.60 16.22
C LYS A 37 -15.09 1.97 15.80
N PHE A 38 -15.68 2.07 14.63
CA PHE A 38 -16.28 3.29 14.11
C PHE A 38 -17.71 3.05 13.69
N ILE A 39 -18.62 3.90 14.15
CA ILE A 39 -20.02 3.89 13.71
C ILE A 39 -20.18 4.98 12.66
N VAL A 40 -20.72 4.60 11.52
CA VAL A 40 -20.83 5.45 10.33
C VAL A 40 -22.25 5.48 9.79
N THR A 41 -22.60 6.55 9.08
CA THR A 41 -23.93 6.72 8.47
C THR A 41 -24.08 5.95 7.16
N GLU A 42 -22.97 5.66 6.47
CA GLU A 42 -22.98 4.85 5.27
C GLU A 42 -23.46 3.42 5.54
N SER A 43 -24.29 2.89 4.65
CA SER A 43 -24.71 1.50 4.65
C SER A 43 -23.55 0.54 4.35
N LEU A 44 -23.71 -0.73 4.73
CA LEU A 44 -22.78 -1.81 4.39
C LEU A 44 -22.46 -1.84 2.87
N SER A 45 -23.48 -1.68 2.02
CA SER A 45 -23.34 -1.65 0.56
C SER A 45 -22.51 -0.47 0.08
N GLU A 46 -22.75 0.74 0.60
CA GLU A 46 -21.98 1.93 0.23
C GLU A 46 -20.52 1.80 0.63
N ILE A 47 -20.24 1.23 1.80
CA ILE A 47 -18.87 0.97 2.22
C ILE A 47 -18.18 0.00 1.26
N ILE A 48 -18.82 -1.11 0.91
CA ILE A 48 -18.27 -2.08 -0.05
C ILE A 48 -17.97 -1.40 -1.40
N GLU A 49 -18.90 -0.57 -1.90
CA GLU A 49 -18.70 0.16 -3.14
C GLU A 49 -17.53 1.15 -3.05
N LYS A 50 -17.43 1.91 -1.94
CA LYS A 50 -16.30 2.83 -1.69
C LYS A 50 -14.96 2.08 -1.67
N ILE A 51 -14.91 0.88 -1.08
CA ILE A 51 -13.71 0.04 -1.06
C ILE A 51 -13.35 -0.42 -2.48
N ALA A 52 -14.33 -0.95 -3.23
CA ALA A 52 -14.11 -1.42 -4.59
C ALA A 52 -13.62 -0.29 -5.50
N ARG A 53 -14.25 0.89 -5.41
CA ARG A 53 -13.86 2.09 -6.15
C ARG A 53 -12.45 2.54 -5.79
N PHE A 54 -12.10 2.55 -4.50
CA PHE A 54 -10.74 2.88 -4.06
C PHE A 54 -9.70 1.94 -4.69
N ARG A 55 -9.90 0.61 -4.60
CA ARG A 55 -8.97 -0.37 -5.18
C ARG A 55 -8.85 -0.22 -6.70
N ALA A 56 -9.99 -0.10 -7.39
CA ALA A 56 -10.01 0.12 -8.83
C ALA A 56 -9.31 1.42 -9.24
N HIS A 57 -9.49 2.50 -8.45
CA HIS A 57 -8.84 3.77 -8.71
C HIS A 57 -7.32 3.69 -8.57
N VAL A 58 -6.81 3.01 -7.54
CA VAL A 58 -5.37 2.78 -7.37
C VAL A 58 -4.78 2.01 -8.55
N ILE A 59 -5.44 0.94 -8.99
CA ILE A 59 -5.00 0.15 -10.15
C ILE A 59 -5.04 0.99 -11.44
N SER A 60 -6.12 1.72 -11.66
CA SER A 60 -6.28 2.59 -12.83
C SER A 60 -5.18 3.66 -12.89
N LEU A 61 -4.87 4.31 -11.77
CA LEU A 61 -3.78 5.27 -11.67
C LEU A 61 -2.42 4.63 -11.96
N ALA A 62 -2.17 3.42 -11.45
CA ALA A 62 -0.93 2.71 -11.74
C ALA A 62 -0.77 2.40 -13.24
N TYR A 63 -1.86 2.07 -13.94
CA TYR A 63 -1.82 1.88 -15.40
C TYR A 63 -1.67 3.18 -16.18
N LEU A 64 -2.34 4.26 -15.74
CA LEU A 64 -2.26 5.57 -16.40
C LEU A 64 -0.92 6.26 -16.16
N THR A 65 -0.27 5.98 -15.04
CA THR A 65 1.10 6.39 -14.74
C THR A 65 2.07 5.44 -15.43
N GLN A 66 1.84 5.17 -16.73
CA GLN A 66 2.91 4.71 -17.60
C GLN A 66 3.94 5.84 -17.63
N ASP A 67 4.99 5.68 -16.83
CA ASP A 67 6.22 6.43 -17.00
C ASP A 67 6.53 6.42 -18.50
N ALA A 68 6.48 7.59 -19.15
CA ALA A 68 6.89 7.72 -20.54
C ALA A 68 8.33 7.19 -20.77
N ASP A 69 9.10 7.05 -19.67
CA ASP A 69 10.46 6.54 -19.62
C ASP A 69 10.60 5.08 -19.10
N TYR A 70 9.54 4.43 -18.60
CA TYR A 70 9.63 3.01 -18.24
C TYR A 70 9.34 2.15 -19.46
N ARG A 71 10.43 1.81 -20.17
CA ARG A 71 10.43 0.80 -21.22
C ARG A 71 10.83 -0.55 -20.61
N PRO A 72 9.87 -1.42 -20.20
CA PRO A 72 10.22 -2.76 -19.73
C PRO A 72 10.97 -3.47 -20.86
N GLY A 73 12.23 -3.85 -20.59
CA GLY A 73 13.07 -4.61 -21.53
C GLY A 73 14.09 -3.82 -22.36
N ILE A 74 14.21 -2.49 -22.22
CA ILE A 74 15.25 -1.71 -22.96
C ILE A 74 16.40 -1.25 -22.07
N ARG A 75 16.19 -1.09 -20.76
CA ARG A 75 17.29 -0.78 -19.85
C ARG A 75 18.11 -2.04 -19.62
N SER A 76 19.25 -2.14 -20.30
CA SER A 76 20.30 -3.08 -19.92
C SER A 76 20.64 -2.81 -18.46
N LEU A 77 20.69 -3.85 -17.64
CA LEU A 77 21.21 -3.74 -16.29
C LEU A 77 22.66 -3.25 -16.41
N GLU A 78 22.95 -2.10 -15.82
CA GLU A 78 24.30 -1.56 -15.74
C GLU A 78 24.72 -1.50 -14.28
N ILE A 79 26.03 -1.64 -14.06
CA ILE A 79 26.61 -1.47 -12.74
C ILE A 79 26.49 0.01 -12.40
N VAL A 80 25.72 0.32 -11.36
CA VAL A 80 25.63 1.69 -10.84
C VAL A 80 26.90 1.95 -10.06
N ASP A 81 27.77 2.80 -10.62
CA ASP A 81 28.96 3.24 -9.91
C ASP A 81 28.58 4.18 -8.77
N GLY A 82 28.60 3.63 -7.56
CA GLY A 82 28.42 4.36 -6.31
C GLY A 82 29.75 4.44 -5.55
N PRO A 83 29.81 5.18 -4.43
CA PRO A 83 31.02 5.26 -3.57
C PRO A 83 31.43 3.90 -2.93
N HIS A 84 30.74 2.82 -3.28
CA HIS A 84 31.00 1.44 -2.86
C HIS A 84 31.16 0.49 -4.06
N SER A 85 31.47 1.00 -5.27
CA SER A 85 31.90 0.17 -6.38
C SER A 85 33.07 -0.71 -5.95
N ILE A 86 32.95 -2.01 -6.22
CA ILE A 86 33.95 -3.00 -5.86
C ILE A 86 34.96 -3.03 -7.02
N ASP A 87 36.07 -2.32 -6.89
CA ASP A 87 37.13 -2.24 -7.92
C ASP A 87 37.94 -3.56 -8.05
N GLU A 88 37.71 -4.54 -7.17
CA GLU A 88 38.44 -5.81 -7.18
C GLU A 88 37.67 -6.93 -7.87
N ILE A 89 38.36 -7.61 -8.78
CA ILE A 89 37.88 -8.81 -9.47
C ILE A 89 37.74 -9.94 -8.44
N ILE A 90 36.50 -10.24 -8.06
CA ILE A 90 36.17 -11.34 -7.15
C ILE A 90 36.25 -12.66 -7.95
N GLU A 91 37.20 -13.52 -7.61
CA GLU A 91 37.28 -14.86 -8.19
C GLU A 91 35.99 -15.68 -7.88
N PRO A 92 35.51 -16.50 -8.84
CA PRO A 92 34.30 -17.29 -8.65
C PRO A 92 34.47 -18.24 -7.44
N GLY A 93 33.64 -18.04 -6.41
CA GLY A 93 33.70 -18.76 -5.14
C GLY A 93 34.13 -17.91 -3.93
N SER A 94 34.56 -16.67 -4.16
CA SER A 94 34.85 -15.74 -3.07
C SER A 94 33.55 -15.08 -2.55
N THR A 95 33.25 -15.32 -1.27
CA THR A 95 32.11 -14.70 -0.59
C THR A 95 32.54 -13.44 0.14
N VAL A 96 31.77 -12.36 0.01
CA VAL A 96 31.98 -11.13 0.79
C VAL A 96 31.66 -11.41 2.26
N PRO A 97 32.59 -11.19 3.21
CA PRO A 97 32.35 -11.44 4.62
C PRO A 97 31.23 -10.53 5.12
N THR A 98 30.18 -11.13 5.71
CA THR A 98 29.07 -10.38 6.26
C THR A 98 29.51 -9.63 7.51
N ARG A 99 29.41 -8.31 7.49
CA ARG A 99 29.70 -7.49 8.67
C ARG A 99 28.61 -7.76 9.71
N PRO A 100 28.95 -8.12 10.96
CA PRO A 100 27.93 -8.42 11.96
C PRO A 100 27.08 -7.16 12.22
N ARG A 101 25.76 -7.35 12.25
CA ARG A 101 24.81 -6.31 12.65
C ARG A 101 25.16 -5.89 14.08
N ARG A 102 25.51 -4.62 14.28
CA ARG A 102 25.54 -4.02 15.61
C ARG A 102 24.08 -3.94 16.10
N ILE A 103 23.81 -4.61 17.22
CA ILE A 103 22.64 -4.37 18.07
C ILE A 103 22.87 -3.06 18.81
#